data_AF-A0A180G2E3-F1
#
_entry.id   AF-A0A180G2E3-F1
#
_cell.length_a   1.000
_cell.length_b   1.000
_cell.length_c   1.000
_cell.angle_alpha   90.00
_cell.angle_beta   90.00
_cell.angle_gamma   90.00
#
_symmetry.space_group_name_H-M   'P 1'
#
loop_
_entity.id
_entity.type
_entity.pdbx_description
1 polymer ?
#
loop_
_entity_poly.entity_id
_entity_poly.type
_entity_poly.pdbx_seq_one_letter_code
_entity_poly.pdbx_strand_id
1 'polypeptide(L)'
;MEPATPKRPFAEVEPLDNDQALKAFKRFRDNLPPEEHANSKEAFRLFWNEAGAELVNKYLDDLDSFSRDLLQNTGLTEKTFRVRWSDFIAGDLTLEGFCRPFRVDNQRLKDRAVRLAFLRNHPGYFTNEAITVPQMSEALKCRDNEAELYLKSLLNKPAREALASGISVEIIKKGYDGDFLKSDTILKPLLEKLRKQAAMWDENNYHSPYTSLVGPTTCGKTRSLGKLSEHVCVVYICLRNKDSDGQPPRSALASSMTPDTVADLTNYYESFLIAIFEVVTEFFSKRKGTPNKELLKQWFDYNCPKNLQPEEVTDFSKAVSKKINHHYGSFQKNPNNKASILLKKAAADMFTQTEGIHPSFNVLLAIDEAQ
;
A
#
# COMPACT_ATOMS: atom_id res chain seq x y z
N MET A 1 12.77 7.77 -34.12
CA MET A 1 12.27 6.39 -33.99
C MET A 1 11.44 6.36 -32.71
N GLU A 2 10.12 6.49 -32.86
CA GLU A 2 9.18 6.30 -31.76
C GLU A 2 9.16 4.82 -31.34
N PRO A 3 9.09 4.51 -30.05
CA PRO A 3 8.92 3.13 -29.60
C PRO A 3 7.50 2.69 -29.93
N ALA A 4 7.40 1.64 -30.76
CA ALA A 4 6.16 0.99 -31.10
C ALA A 4 5.47 0.48 -29.82
N THR A 5 4.31 1.05 -29.51
CA THR A 5 3.33 0.40 -28.63
C THR A 5 2.96 -0.93 -29.28
N PRO A 6 2.93 -2.06 -28.55
CA PRO A 6 2.31 -3.26 -29.06
C PRO A 6 0.80 -3.00 -29.11
N LYS A 7 0.33 -2.41 -30.21
CA LYS A 7 -1.05 -2.55 -30.61
C LYS A 7 -1.28 -4.05 -30.71
N ARG A 8 -2.03 -4.64 -29.77
CA ARG A 8 -2.72 -5.88 -30.09
C ARG A 8 -3.42 -5.61 -31.43
N PRO A 9 -3.22 -6.47 -32.44
CA PRO A 9 -3.94 -6.32 -33.69
C PRO A 9 -5.42 -6.25 -33.31
N PHE A 10 -6.15 -5.33 -33.92
CA PHE A 10 -7.61 -5.34 -33.86
C PHE A 10 -8.02 -6.80 -34.05
N ALA A 11 -8.48 -7.44 -32.98
CA ALA A 11 -8.97 -8.79 -33.08
C ALA A 11 -10.08 -8.71 -34.12
N GLU A 12 -9.92 -9.42 -35.22
CA GLU A 12 -11.00 -9.61 -36.18
C GLU A 12 -12.23 -9.97 -35.37
N VAL A 13 -13.31 -9.23 -35.59
CA VAL A 13 -14.58 -9.41 -34.89
C VAL A 13 -14.98 -10.87 -35.10
N GLU A 14 -14.80 -11.73 -34.10
CA GLU A 14 -15.22 -13.12 -34.21
C GLU A 14 -16.74 -13.11 -34.47
N PRO A 15 -17.21 -13.72 -35.56
CA PRO A 15 -18.63 -13.84 -35.81
C PRO A 15 -19.28 -14.58 -34.65
N LEU A 16 -20.44 -14.11 -34.19
CA LEU A 16 -21.29 -14.79 -33.19
C LEU A 16 -21.83 -16.16 -33.67
N ASP A 17 -21.36 -16.65 -34.81
CA ASP A 17 -21.78 -17.89 -35.47
C ASP A 17 -20.98 -19.13 -35.00
N ASN A 18 -20.03 -18.97 -34.07
CA ASN A 18 -19.41 -20.10 -33.39
C ASN A 18 -20.38 -20.70 -32.35
N ASP A 19 -20.59 -22.03 -32.38
CA ASP A 19 -21.50 -22.78 -31.51
C ASP A 19 -21.27 -22.49 -30.00
N GLN A 20 -20.03 -22.22 -29.61
CA GLN A 20 -19.69 -21.83 -28.23
C GLN A 20 -20.28 -20.47 -27.84
N ALA A 21 -20.18 -19.46 -28.70
CA ALA A 21 -20.71 -18.12 -28.46
C ALA A 21 -22.25 -18.12 -28.42
N LEU A 22 -22.88 -18.95 -29.26
CA LEU A 22 -24.34 -19.10 -29.30
C LEU A 22 -24.88 -19.75 -28.01
N LYS A 23 -24.20 -20.78 -27.49
CA LYS A 23 -24.52 -21.41 -26.20
C LYS A 23 -24.35 -20.44 -25.03
N ALA A 24 -23.24 -19.71 -25.01
CA ALA A 24 -22.98 -18.69 -23.98
C ALA A 24 -24.00 -17.54 -24.05
N PHE A 25 -24.39 -17.09 -25.26
CA PHE A 25 -25.41 -16.07 -25.42
C PHE A 25 -26.76 -16.51 -24.86
N LYS A 26 -27.15 -17.76 -25.11
CA LYS A 26 -28.40 -18.32 -24.57
C LYS A 26 -28.40 -18.26 -23.04
N ARG A 27 -27.33 -18.75 -22.40
CA ARG A 27 -27.16 -18.70 -20.93
C ARG A 27 -27.11 -17.26 -20.39
N PHE A 28 -26.46 -16.36 -21.11
CA PHE A 28 -26.39 -14.95 -20.76
C PHE A 28 -27.78 -14.31 -20.77
N ARG A 29 -28.55 -14.51 -21.85
CA ARG A 29 -29.93 -14.01 -21.97
C ARG A 29 -30.85 -14.64 -20.93
N ASP A 30 -30.66 -15.93 -20.64
CA ASP A 30 -31.43 -16.62 -19.62
C ASP A 30 -31.14 -16.07 -18.21
N ASN A 31 -30.05 -15.33 -17.98
CA ASN A 31 -29.80 -14.65 -16.71
C ASN A 31 -30.37 -13.21 -16.63
N LEU A 32 -31.06 -12.73 -17.67
CA LEU A 32 -31.68 -11.41 -17.72
C LEU A 32 -33.23 -11.48 -17.61
N PRO A 33 -33.88 -10.40 -17.14
CA PRO A 33 -35.33 -10.25 -17.22
C PRO A 33 -35.82 -10.30 -18.68
N PRO A 34 -37.01 -10.86 -18.97
CA PRO A 34 -37.59 -10.89 -20.32
C PRO A 34 -37.65 -9.52 -21.01
N GLU A 35 -37.84 -8.46 -20.24
CA GLU A 35 -37.97 -7.08 -20.69
C GLU A 35 -36.66 -6.54 -21.31
N GLU A 36 -35.51 -7.13 -20.97
CA GLU A 36 -34.18 -6.72 -21.47
C GLU A 36 -33.65 -7.60 -22.61
N HIS A 37 -34.42 -8.61 -23.03
CA HIS A 37 -34.00 -9.55 -24.08
C HIS A 37 -33.74 -8.85 -25.42
N ALA A 38 -34.43 -7.74 -25.71
CA ALA A 38 -34.27 -6.97 -26.94
C ALA A 38 -32.85 -6.38 -27.10
N ASN A 39 -32.23 -5.91 -25.99
CA ASN A 39 -30.91 -5.30 -25.99
C ASN A 39 -29.78 -6.28 -25.60
N SER A 40 -30.15 -7.49 -25.15
CA SER A 40 -29.21 -8.50 -24.64
C SER A 40 -28.15 -8.95 -25.65
N LYS A 41 -28.45 -8.93 -26.96
CA LYS A 41 -27.51 -9.39 -28.00
C LYS A 41 -26.31 -8.46 -28.15
N GLU A 42 -26.54 -7.16 -28.13
CA GLU A 42 -25.47 -6.16 -28.22
C GLU A 42 -24.65 -6.10 -26.93
N ALA A 43 -25.33 -6.13 -25.77
CA ALA A 43 -24.69 -6.15 -24.46
C ALA A 43 -23.87 -7.43 -24.21
N PHE A 44 -24.27 -8.56 -24.79
CA PHE A 44 -23.47 -9.78 -24.81
C PHE A 44 -22.27 -9.66 -25.73
N ARG A 45 -22.46 -9.12 -26.95
CA ARG A 45 -21.37 -8.94 -27.93
C ARG A 45 -20.25 -8.07 -27.37
N LEU A 46 -20.59 -6.96 -26.72
CA LEU A 46 -19.59 -6.07 -26.10
C LEU A 46 -18.78 -6.81 -25.01
N PHE A 47 -19.48 -7.51 -24.11
CA PHE A 47 -18.84 -8.28 -23.05
C PHE A 47 -18.00 -9.44 -23.58
N TRP A 48 -18.48 -10.17 -24.59
CA TRP A 48 -17.74 -11.24 -25.25
C TRP A 48 -16.45 -10.74 -25.89
N ASN A 49 -16.52 -9.61 -26.59
CA ASN A 49 -15.37 -9.03 -27.27
C ASN A 49 -14.31 -8.51 -26.27
N GLU A 50 -14.74 -7.97 -25.14
CA GLU A 50 -13.82 -7.39 -24.15
C GLU A 50 -13.25 -8.41 -23.17
N ALA A 51 -14.07 -9.34 -22.67
CA ALA A 51 -13.65 -10.36 -21.70
C ALA A 51 -13.03 -11.60 -22.35
N GLY A 52 -13.44 -11.95 -23.57
CA GLY A 52 -13.10 -13.20 -24.23
C GLY A 52 -13.88 -14.40 -23.70
N ALA A 53 -13.88 -15.49 -24.49
CA ALA A 53 -14.72 -16.67 -24.26
C ALA A 53 -14.52 -17.32 -22.88
N GLU A 54 -13.29 -17.43 -22.39
CA GLU A 54 -12.99 -18.09 -21.12
C GLU A 54 -13.62 -17.35 -19.93
N LEU A 55 -13.42 -16.03 -19.84
CA LEU A 55 -13.96 -15.22 -18.75
C LEU A 55 -15.49 -15.13 -18.82
N VAL A 56 -16.09 -15.08 -20.01
CA VAL A 56 -17.56 -15.10 -20.14
C VAL A 56 -18.14 -16.42 -19.66
N ASN A 57 -17.57 -17.56 -20.06
CA ASN A 57 -18.07 -18.86 -19.62
C ASN A 57 -17.92 -19.03 -18.11
N LYS A 58 -16.78 -18.62 -17.56
CA LYS A 58 -16.55 -18.62 -16.11
C LYS A 58 -17.55 -17.73 -15.38
N TYR A 59 -17.80 -16.52 -15.88
CA TYR A 59 -18.81 -15.61 -15.33
C TYR A 59 -20.18 -16.28 -15.26
N LEU A 60 -20.61 -16.94 -16.35
CA LEU A 60 -21.92 -17.62 -16.40
C LEU A 60 -22.00 -18.79 -15.42
N ASP A 61 -20.94 -19.60 -15.31
CA ASP A 61 -20.88 -20.70 -14.34
C ASP A 61 -20.93 -20.18 -12.89
N ASP A 62 -20.13 -19.14 -12.61
CA ASP A 62 -20.04 -18.54 -11.29
C ASP A 62 -21.35 -17.82 -10.91
N LEU A 63 -22.05 -17.20 -11.87
CA LEU A 63 -23.35 -16.56 -11.70
C LEU A 63 -24.46 -17.58 -11.44
N ASP A 64 -24.49 -18.67 -12.21
CA ASP A 64 -25.47 -19.75 -12.03
C ASP A 64 -25.28 -20.43 -10.67
N SER A 65 -24.04 -20.61 -10.21
CA SER A 65 -23.77 -21.09 -8.86
C SER A 65 -24.17 -20.06 -7.80
N PHE A 66 -23.90 -18.77 -8.04
CA PHE A 66 -24.21 -17.71 -7.08
C PHE A 66 -25.71 -17.53 -6.88
N SER A 67 -26.50 -17.58 -7.95
CA SER A 67 -27.96 -17.48 -7.90
C SER A 67 -28.56 -18.65 -7.12
N ARG A 68 -28.08 -19.89 -7.33
CA ARG A 68 -28.50 -21.06 -6.55
C ARG A 68 -28.20 -20.89 -5.07
N ASP A 69 -27.00 -20.43 -4.71
CA ASP A 69 -26.60 -20.23 -3.32
C ASP A 69 -27.47 -19.15 -2.64
N LEU A 70 -27.83 -18.08 -3.36
CA LEU A 70 -28.69 -16.99 -2.84
C LEU A 70 -30.17 -17.38 -2.69
N LEU A 71 -30.68 -18.21 -3.61
CA LEU A 71 -32.07 -18.64 -3.58
C LEU A 71 -32.29 -19.77 -2.58
N GLN A 72 -31.21 -20.41 -2.13
CA GLN A 72 -31.28 -21.44 -1.10
C GLN A 72 -31.88 -20.85 0.19
N ASN A 73 -33.04 -21.38 0.60
CA ASN A 73 -33.74 -21.03 1.84
C ASN A 73 -34.35 -19.61 1.91
N THR A 74 -34.44 -18.86 0.80
CA THR A 74 -35.04 -17.52 0.79
C THR A 74 -36.50 -17.49 0.32
N GLY A 75 -36.99 -18.57 -0.30
CA GLY A 75 -38.35 -18.67 -0.85
C GLY A 75 -38.60 -17.75 -2.06
N LEU A 76 -37.55 -17.07 -2.54
CA LEU A 76 -37.59 -16.18 -3.69
C LEU A 76 -37.45 -16.95 -5.00
N THR A 77 -37.91 -16.34 -6.09
CA THR A 77 -37.88 -16.95 -7.43
C THR A 77 -36.65 -16.51 -8.21
N GLU A 78 -36.23 -17.31 -9.20
CA GLU A 78 -35.21 -16.88 -10.17
C GLU A 78 -35.60 -15.58 -10.89
N LYS A 79 -36.90 -15.36 -11.14
CA LYS A 79 -37.39 -14.10 -11.71
C LYS A 79 -37.03 -12.92 -10.81
N THR A 80 -37.20 -13.06 -9.51
CA THR A 80 -36.81 -12.02 -8.53
C THR A 80 -35.32 -11.78 -8.53
N PHE A 81 -34.50 -12.83 -8.63
CA PHE A 81 -33.06 -12.69 -8.76
C PHE A 81 -32.67 -11.92 -10.02
N ARG A 82 -33.17 -12.31 -11.20
CA ARG A 82 -32.82 -11.70 -12.49
C ARG A 82 -33.13 -10.20 -12.52
N VAL A 83 -34.30 -9.79 -12.03
CA VAL A 83 -34.68 -8.36 -11.95
C VAL A 83 -33.71 -7.59 -11.07
N ARG A 84 -33.48 -8.04 -9.84
CA ARG A 84 -32.59 -7.32 -8.92
C ARG A 84 -31.13 -7.36 -9.33
N TRP A 85 -30.70 -8.45 -9.97
CA TRP A 85 -29.35 -8.57 -10.51
C TRP A 85 -29.14 -7.56 -11.64
N SER A 86 -30.14 -7.38 -12.50
CA SER A 86 -30.11 -6.34 -13.53
C SER A 86 -30.04 -4.94 -12.92
N ASP A 87 -30.91 -4.62 -11.96
CA ASP A 87 -30.90 -3.31 -11.29
C ASP A 87 -29.54 -3.02 -10.60
N PHE A 88 -28.91 -4.06 -10.02
CA PHE A 88 -27.61 -3.94 -9.38
C PHE A 88 -26.49 -3.67 -10.40
N ILE A 89 -26.48 -4.39 -11.53
CA ILE A 89 -25.50 -4.19 -12.60
C ILE A 89 -25.68 -2.82 -13.26
N ALA A 90 -26.92 -2.36 -13.42
CA ALA A 90 -27.25 -1.04 -13.97
C ALA A 90 -26.89 0.13 -13.04
N GLY A 91 -26.57 -0.15 -11.76
CA GLY A 91 -26.29 0.88 -10.75
C GLY A 91 -27.55 1.53 -10.17
N ASP A 92 -28.74 0.98 -10.46
CA ASP A 92 -30.03 1.42 -9.91
C ASP A 92 -30.29 0.85 -8.52
N LEU A 93 -29.53 -0.18 -8.12
CA LEU A 93 -29.61 -0.81 -6.80
C LEU A 93 -28.24 -0.82 -6.12
N THR A 94 -28.21 -0.46 -4.83
CA THR A 94 -26.98 -0.58 -4.02
C THR A 94 -26.72 -2.04 -3.65
N LEU A 95 -25.47 -2.38 -3.27
CA LEU A 95 -25.12 -3.73 -2.79
C LEU A 95 -26.00 -4.17 -1.60
N GLU A 96 -26.26 -3.28 -0.65
CA GLU A 96 -27.15 -3.57 0.49
C GLU A 96 -28.60 -3.74 0.03
N GLY A 97 -29.06 -2.91 -0.93
CA GLY A 97 -30.36 -3.04 -1.55
C GLY A 97 -30.54 -4.36 -2.31
N PHE A 98 -29.48 -4.85 -2.95
CA PHE A 98 -29.44 -6.15 -3.62
C PHE A 98 -29.47 -7.29 -2.61
N CYS A 99 -28.64 -7.25 -1.58
CA CYS A 99 -28.47 -8.33 -0.60
C CYS A 99 -29.66 -8.52 0.35
N ARG A 100 -30.34 -7.44 0.72
CA ARG A 100 -31.37 -7.43 1.78
C ARG A 100 -32.49 -8.48 1.63
N PRO A 101 -33.12 -8.68 0.46
CA PRO A 101 -34.18 -9.68 0.31
C PRO A 101 -33.67 -11.12 0.40
N PHE A 102 -32.41 -11.35 0.00
CA PHE A 102 -31.78 -12.66 0.05
C PHE A 102 -31.17 -12.97 1.43
N ARG A 103 -31.32 -12.08 2.42
CA ARG A 103 -30.79 -12.22 3.79
C ARG A 103 -29.28 -12.51 3.81
N VAL A 104 -28.55 -11.84 2.93
CA VAL A 104 -27.10 -12.04 2.80
C VAL A 104 -26.35 -11.17 3.80
N ASP A 105 -25.96 -11.79 4.92
CA ASP A 105 -25.17 -11.13 5.97
C ASP A 105 -23.68 -11.50 5.92
N ASN A 106 -23.30 -12.52 5.14
CA ASN A 106 -21.90 -12.95 5.01
C ASN A 106 -21.15 -12.09 3.98
N GLN A 107 -20.05 -11.47 4.42
CA GLN A 107 -19.15 -10.69 3.57
C GLN A 107 -18.65 -11.44 2.34
N ARG A 108 -18.42 -12.76 2.42
CA ARG A 108 -17.95 -13.56 1.28
C ARG A 108 -18.95 -13.57 0.11
N LEU A 109 -20.25 -13.59 0.40
CA LEU A 109 -21.29 -13.55 -0.62
C LEU A 109 -21.45 -12.14 -1.20
N LYS A 110 -21.31 -11.11 -0.35
CA LYS A 110 -21.27 -9.70 -0.79
C LYS A 110 -20.10 -9.45 -1.75
N ASP A 111 -18.90 -9.91 -1.39
CA ASP A 111 -17.70 -9.78 -2.22
C ASP A 111 -17.86 -10.52 -3.55
N ARG A 112 -18.49 -11.71 -3.53
CA ARG A 112 -18.79 -12.47 -4.76
C ARG A 112 -19.76 -11.72 -5.66
N ALA A 113 -20.81 -11.10 -5.11
CA ALA A 113 -21.74 -10.27 -5.87
C ALA A 113 -21.01 -9.11 -6.56
N VAL A 114 -20.16 -8.40 -5.82
CA VAL A 114 -19.36 -7.28 -6.35
C VAL A 114 -18.43 -7.75 -7.46
N ARG A 115 -17.70 -8.85 -7.28
CA ARG A 115 -16.78 -9.39 -8.30
C ARG A 115 -17.49 -9.79 -9.58
N LEU A 116 -18.65 -10.43 -9.47
CA LEU A 116 -19.46 -10.82 -10.63
C LEU A 116 -20.00 -9.60 -11.38
N ALA A 117 -20.58 -8.63 -10.67
CA ALA A 117 -21.06 -7.40 -11.29
C ALA A 117 -19.92 -6.58 -11.92
N PHE A 118 -18.76 -6.54 -11.26
CA PHE A 118 -17.57 -5.87 -11.78
C PHE A 118 -17.04 -6.53 -13.06
N LEU A 119 -16.92 -7.86 -13.10
CA LEU A 119 -16.55 -8.58 -14.33
C LEU A 119 -17.51 -8.27 -15.48
N ARG A 120 -18.81 -8.15 -15.18
CA ARG A 120 -19.84 -7.86 -16.17
C ARG A 120 -19.70 -6.46 -16.78
N ASN A 121 -19.41 -5.45 -15.96
CA ASN A 121 -19.37 -4.05 -16.38
C ASN A 121 -17.99 -3.55 -16.82
N HIS A 122 -16.92 -4.14 -16.26
CA HIS A 122 -15.54 -3.70 -16.46
C HIS A 122 -14.60 -4.90 -16.71
N PRO A 123 -14.90 -5.75 -17.71
CA PRO A 123 -14.16 -6.99 -17.92
C PRO A 123 -12.67 -6.78 -18.21
N GLY A 124 -12.30 -5.71 -18.92
CA GLY A 124 -10.90 -5.37 -19.19
C GLY A 124 -10.05 -5.12 -17.93
N TYR A 125 -10.70 -4.88 -16.78
CA TYR A 125 -10.05 -4.58 -15.50
C TYR A 125 -10.11 -5.75 -14.50
N PHE A 126 -10.93 -6.77 -14.75
CA PHE A 126 -11.25 -7.82 -13.76
C PHE A 126 -10.04 -8.65 -13.31
N THR A 127 -9.13 -8.98 -14.22
CA THR A 127 -7.95 -9.80 -13.91
C THR A 127 -6.81 -9.00 -13.29
N ASN A 128 -6.98 -7.69 -13.08
CA ASN A 128 -5.93 -6.85 -12.51
C ASN A 128 -5.92 -6.95 -10.97
N GLU A 129 -4.88 -7.57 -10.44
CA GLU A 129 -4.72 -7.81 -9.00
C GLU A 129 -4.59 -6.51 -8.17
N ALA A 130 -4.27 -5.38 -8.80
CA ALA A 130 -4.19 -4.08 -8.12
C ALA A 130 -5.58 -3.52 -7.74
N ILE A 131 -6.65 -4.03 -8.35
CA ILE A 131 -8.02 -3.57 -8.09
C ILE A 131 -8.64 -4.46 -7.02
N THR A 132 -8.87 -3.89 -5.85
CA THR A 132 -9.45 -4.56 -4.68
C THR A 132 -10.98 -4.60 -4.75
N VAL A 133 -11.63 -5.49 -4.00
CA VAL A 133 -13.11 -5.59 -3.95
C VAL A 133 -13.79 -4.27 -3.54
N PRO A 134 -13.29 -3.50 -2.55
CA PRO A 134 -13.85 -2.18 -2.26
C PRO A 134 -13.79 -1.21 -3.45
N GLN A 135 -12.70 -1.22 -4.22
CA GLN A 135 -12.56 -0.38 -5.42
C GLN A 135 -13.48 -0.85 -6.55
N MET A 136 -13.65 -2.16 -6.72
CA MET A 136 -14.66 -2.72 -7.64
C MET A 136 -16.06 -2.24 -7.25
N SER A 137 -16.38 -2.25 -5.96
CA SER A 137 -17.68 -1.76 -5.47
C SER A 137 -17.86 -0.26 -5.68
N GLU A 138 -16.80 0.54 -5.63
CA GLU A 138 -16.88 1.98 -5.88
C GLU A 138 -17.08 2.27 -7.36
N ALA A 139 -16.35 1.56 -8.24
CA ALA A 139 -16.53 1.66 -9.68
C ALA A 139 -17.97 1.35 -10.12
N LEU A 140 -18.62 0.36 -9.48
CA LEU A 140 -20.02 0.01 -9.74
C LEU A 140 -21.04 1.10 -9.34
N LYS A 141 -20.66 2.08 -8.51
CA LYS A 141 -21.52 3.23 -8.16
C LYS A 141 -21.39 4.38 -9.16
N CYS A 142 -20.29 4.43 -9.90
CA CYS A 142 -20.02 5.47 -10.87
C CYS A 142 -20.98 5.33 -12.07
N ARG A 143 -21.43 6.46 -12.61
CA ARG A 143 -22.29 6.48 -13.80
C ARG A 143 -21.50 6.88 -15.04
N ASP A 144 -21.97 6.44 -16.20
CA ASP A 144 -21.40 6.78 -17.49
C ASP A 144 -19.87 6.54 -17.54
N ASN A 145 -19.10 7.48 -18.10
CA ASN A 145 -17.65 7.36 -18.26
C ASN A 145 -16.85 7.58 -16.96
N GLU A 146 -17.51 7.87 -15.82
CA GLU A 146 -16.81 8.12 -14.55
C GLU A 146 -16.13 6.85 -14.03
N ALA A 147 -16.75 5.68 -14.22
CA ALA A 147 -16.17 4.40 -13.81
C ALA A 147 -14.85 4.13 -14.54
N GLU A 148 -14.82 4.40 -15.84
CA GLU A 148 -13.63 4.24 -16.68
C GLU A 148 -12.52 5.22 -16.26
N LEU A 149 -12.87 6.47 -15.97
CA LEU A 149 -11.91 7.47 -15.46
C LEU A 149 -11.38 7.10 -14.08
N TYR A 150 -12.25 6.60 -13.19
CA TYR A 150 -11.87 6.12 -11.86
C TYR A 150 -10.93 4.93 -11.95
N LEU A 151 -11.29 3.89 -12.72
CA LEU A 151 -10.46 2.69 -12.91
C LEU A 151 -9.13 3.02 -13.60
N LYS A 152 -9.15 3.89 -14.61
CA LYS A 152 -7.94 4.45 -15.19
C LYS A 152 -7.15 5.25 -14.18
N SER A 153 -7.75 5.99 -13.25
CA SER A 153 -6.98 6.70 -12.21
C SER A 153 -6.34 5.75 -11.19
N LEU A 154 -6.92 4.57 -10.98
CA LEU A 154 -6.32 3.53 -10.14
C LEU A 154 -5.11 2.88 -10.81
N LEU A 155 -5.15 2.72 -12.14
CA LEU A 155 -4.12 2.03 -12.93
C LEU A 155 -3.07 2.96 -13.53
N ASN A 156 -3.51 4.11 -14.04
CA ASN A 156 -2.72 5.30 -14.30
C ASN A 156 -2.57 6.06 -12.99
N LYS A 157 -2.03 5.40 -11.97
CA LYS A 157 -1.25 6.09 -10.95
C LYS A 157 0.19 6.24 -11.50
N PRO A 158 0.50 7.19 -12.41
CA PRO A 158 1.86 7.66 -12.43
C PRO A 158 2.04 8.37 -11.10
N ALA A 159 3.15 8.06 -10.41
CA ALA A 159 3.67 8.83 -9.30
C ALA A 159 3.19 10.29 -9.42
N ARG A 160 2.30 10.80 -8.56
CA ARG A 160 1.88 12.21 -8.59
C ARG A 160 3.11 13.15 -8.66
N GLU A 161 4.25 12.66 -8.19
CA GLU A 161 5.58 13.27 -8.33
C GLU A 161 6.17 13.31 -9.75
N ALA A 162 5.94 12.30 -10.60
CA ALA A 162 6.40 12.32 -11.99
C ALA A 162 5.66 13.37 -12.83
N LEU A 163 4.36 13.55 -12.57
CA LEU A 163 3.58 14.65 -13.15
C LEU A 163 3.99 16.02 -12.60
N ALA A 164 4.33 16.12 -11.31
CA ALA A 164 4.77 17.37 -10.69
C ALA A 164 6.21 17.79 -11.06
N SER A 165 7.10 16.84 -11.37
CA SER A 165 8.51 17.11 -11.68
C SER A 165 8.83 17.15 -13.18
N GLY A 166 7.93 16.65 -14.04
CA GLY A 166 8.21 16.46 -15.47
C GLY A 166 9.26 15.36 -15.75
N ILE A 167 9.65 14.59 -14.72
CA ILE A 167 10.68 13.55 -14.79
C ILE A 167 9.98 12.18 -14.69
N SER A 168 10.30 11.25 -15.60
CA SER A 168 9.74 9.91 -15.56
C SER A 168 10.10 9.16 -14.27
N VAL A 169 9.17 8.37 -13.74
CA VAL A 169 9.39 7.50 -12.57
C VAL A 169 10.61 6.59 -12.74
N GLU A 170 10.89 6.15 -13.96
CA GLU A 170 12.05 5.31 -14.26
C GLU A 170 13.37 6.06 -14.06
N ILE A 171 13.41 7.36 -14.37
CA ILE A 171 14.60 8.19 -14.12
C ILE A 171 14.79 8.40 -12.62
N ILE A 172 13.71 8.63 -11.88
CA ILE A 172 13.75 8.76 -10.41
C ILE A 172 14.28 7.46 -9.79
N LYS A 173 13.77 6.30 -10.21
CA LYS A 173 14.25 4.98 -9.76
C LYS A 173 15.72 4.77 -10.12
N LYS A 174 16.13 5.03 -11.36
CA LYS A 174 17.54 4.94 -11.78
C LYS A 174 18.45 5.86 -10.95
N GLY A 175 18.00 7.07 -10.62
CA GLY A 175 18.75 8.00 -9.76
C GLY A 175 18.83 7.53 -8.31
N TYR A 176 17.77 6.88 -7.81
CA TYR A 176 17.75 6.30 -6.47
C TYR A 176 18.68 5.08 -6.35
N ASP A 177 18.67 4.20 -7.35
CA ASP A 177 19.46 2.96 -7.36
C ASP A 177 20.91 3.16 -7.79
N GLY A 178 21.17 4.20 -8.59
CA GLY A 178 22.50 4.52 -9.12
C GLY A 178 23.54 4.91 -8.07
N ASP A 179 24.81 4.91 -8.49
CA ASP A 179 25.93 5.22 -7.60
C ASP A 179 25.82 6.61 -6.96
N PHE A 180 26.19 6.70 -5.68
CA PHE A 180 26.25 7.99 -4.98
C PHE A 180 27.54 8.72 -5.33
N LEU A 181 27.44 9.60 -6.32
CA LEU A 181 28.58 10.38 -6.80
C LEU A 181 29.05 11.40 -5.76
N LYS A 182 30.37 11.62 -5.69
CA LYS A 182 31.00 12.65 -4.83
C LYS A 182 30.66 12.51 -3.34
N SER A 183 30.54 11.27 -2.86
CA SER A 183 30.28 10.95 -1.45
C SER A 183 31.19 11.75 -0.49
N ASP A 184 32.49 11.76 -0.74
CA ASP A 184 33.46 12.47 0.11
C ASP A 184 33.28 13.99 0.13
N THR A 185 32.73 14.58 -0.94
CA THR A 185 32.49 16.02 -1.02
C THR A 185 31.17 16.42 -0.36
N ILE A 186 30.17 15.54 -0.35
CA ILE A 186 28.81 15.84 0.12
C ILE A 186 28.57 15.29 1.53
N LEU A 187 28.82 14.00 1.74
CA LEU A 187 28.49 13.31 2.99
C LEU A 187 29.50 13.58 4.09
N LYS A 188 30.79 13.68 3.77
CA LYS A 188 31.80 13.92 4.80
C LYS A 188 31.57 15.25 5.53
N PRO A 189 31.39 16.40 4.86
CA PRO A 189 31.10 17.66 5.56
C PRO A 189 29.76 17.64 6.29
N LEU A 190 28.75 16.98 5.73
CA LEU A 190 27.45 16.79 6.39
C LEU A 190 27.60 16.01 7.69
N LEU A 191 28.27 14.86 7.65
CA LEU A 191 28.49 14.00 8.80
C LEU A 191 29.34 14.68 9.88
N GLU A 192 30.40 15.40 9.49
CA GLU A 192 31.21 16.20 10.41
C GLU A 192 30.38 17.28 11.10
N LYS A 193 29.51 17.97 10.36
CA LYS A 193 28.61 18.98 10.91
C LYS A 193 27.60 18.37 11.88
N LEU A 194 26.98 17.25 11.54
CA LEU A 194 26.04 16.53 12.41
C LEU A 194 26.71 16.08 13.71
N ARG A 195 27.91 15.48 13.63
CA ARG A 195 28.70 15.07 14.79
C ARG A 195 29.07 16.23 15.69
N LYS A 196 29.51 17.33 15.10
CA LYS A 196 29.84 18.56 15.84
C LYS A 196 28.62 19.11 16.57
N GLN A 197 27.47 19.19 15.90
CA GLN A 197 26.22 19.67 16.49
C GLN A 197 25.70 18.74 17.60
N ALA A 198 25.74 17.44 17.39
CA ALA A 198 25.36 16.46 18.40
C ALA A 198 26.25 16.54 19.65
N ALA A 199 27.57 16.75 19.48
CA ALA A 199 28.50 16.94 20.60
C ALA A 199 28.35 18.30 21.32
N MET A 200 27.78 19.30 20.66
CA MET A 200 27.50 20.63 21.23
C MET A 200 26.14 20.71 21.93
N TRP A 201 25.29 19.69 21.77
CA TRP A 201 23.99 19.69 22.42
C TRP A 201 24.14 19.55 23.93
N ASP A 202 23.42 20.40 24.66
CA ASP A 202 23.26 20.33 26.10
C ASP A 202 21.84 20.76 26.47
N GLU A 203 21.31 20.16 27.53
CA GLU A 203 19.92 20.34 27.97
C GLU A 203 19.62 21.74 28.54
N ASN A 204 20.66 22.51 28.91
CA ASN A 204 20.49 23.83 29.50
C ASN A 204 20.31 24.91 28.43
N ASN A 205 20.94 24.74 27.26
CA ASN A 205 20.90 25.70 26.17
C ASN A 205 19.96 25.30 25.03
N TYR A 206 19.60 24.01 24.90
CA TYR A 206 18.82 23.50 23.78
C TYR A 206 17.70 22.55 24.22
N HIS A 207 16.49 22.77 23.70
CA HIS A 207 15.33 21.93 24.01
C HIS A 207 15.47 20.48 23.55
N SER A 208 16.04 20.24 22.36
CA SER A 208 16.23 18.89 21.81
C SER A 208 17.22 18.88 20.63
N PRO A 209 17.92 17.75 20.39
CA PRO A 209 18.91 17.63 19.32
C PRO A 209 18.25 17.23 18.00
N TYR A 210 17.60 18.18 17.31
CA TYR A 210 17.05 17.96 15.96
C TYR A 210 17.73 18.82 14.91
N THR A 211 17.64 18.37 13.66
CA THR A 211 18.15 19.07 12.48
C THR A 211 17.22 18.82 11.30
N SER A 212 17.19 19.73 10.34
CA SER A 212 16.33 19.63 9.16
C SER A 212 17.17 19.59 7.89
N LEU A 213 16.99 18.54 7.09
CA LEU A 213 17.55 18.43 5.75
C LEU A 213 16.52 18.91 4.72
N VAL A 214 16.64 20.17 4.32
CA VAL A 214 15.70 20.80 3.38
C VAL A 214 16.30 20.87 1.99
N GLY A 215 15.49 20.57 0.98
CA GLY A 215 15.90 20.66 -0.43
C GLY A 215 14.75 20.30 -1.37
N PRO A 216 14.84 20.68 -2.65
CA PRO A 216 13.78 20.44 -3.62
C PRO A 216 13.53 18.95 -3.86
N THR A 217 12.40 18.61 -4.48
CA THR A 217 12.10 17.25 -4.93
C THR A 217 13.22 16.75 -5.85
N THR A 218 13.53 15.47 -5.81
CA THR A 218 14.63 14.82 -6.57
C THR A 218 16.07 15.27 -6.27
N CYS A 219 16.34 16.16 -5.31
CA CYS A 219 17.73 16.56 -4.99
C CYS A 219 18.57 15.51 -4.24
N GLY A 220 18.03 14.32 -3.99
CA GLY A 220 18.76 13.21 -3.36
C GLY A 220 18.79 13.22 -1.83
N LYS A 221 17.85 13.88 -1.15
CA LYS A 221 17.76 13.90 0.33
C LYS A 221 17.74 12.48 0.91
N THR A 222 16.78 11.67 0.48
CA THR A 222 16.63 10.29 0.96
C THR A 222 17.83 9.42 0.61
N ARG A 223 18.39 9.59 -0.59
CA ARG A 223 19.61 8.87 -0.98
C ARG A 223 20.79 9.23 -0.08
N SER A 224 20.91 10.51 0.31
CA SER A 224 21.92 10.97 1.26
C SER A 224 21.74 10.33 2.64
N LEU A 225 20.50 10.23 3.14
CA LEU A 225 20.19 9.50 4.39
C LEU A 225 20.54 8.01 4.29
N GLY A 226 20.19 7.37 3.17
CA GLY A 226 20.57 5.99 2.90
C GLY A 226 22.09 5.79 2.89
N LYS A 227 22.84 6.74 2.34
CA LYS A 227 24.30 6.68 2.33
C LYS A 227 24.95 7.02 3.68
N LEU A 228 24.34 7.91 4.47
CA LEU A 228 24.76 8.15 5.86
C LEU A 228 24.67 6.87 6.70
N SER A 229 23.77 5.94 6.36
CA SER A 229 23.67 4.66 7.05
C SER A 229 24.94 3.80 6.98
N GLU A 230 25.86 4.06 6.04
CA GLU A 230 27.18 3.41 5.98
C GLU A 230 28.14 3.90 7.08
N HIS A 231 27.78 4.98 7.79
CA HIS A 231 28.63 5.65 8.79
C HIS A 231 27.98 5.83 10.16
N VAL A 232 26.66 5.77 10.25
CA VAL A 232 25.88 5.91 11.49
C VAL A 232 24.66 4.99 11.44
N CYS A 233 24.14 4.54 12.59
CA CYS A 233 22.89 3.76 12.62
C CYS A 233 21.71 4.68 12.28
N VAL A 234 21.21 4.61 11.04
CA VAL A 234 20.04 5.39 10.61
C VAL A 234 18.77 4.56 10.79
N VAL A 235 17.85 5.03 11.63
CA VAL A 235 16.46 4.56 11.68
C VAL A 235 15.66 5.48 10.77
N TYR A 236 15.26 4.97 9.61
CA TYR A 236 14.56 5.76 8.58
C TYR A 236 13.06 5.47 8.57
N ILE A 237 12.23 6.51 8.68
CA ILE A 237 10.76 6.42 8.61
C ILE A 237 10.24 7.52 7.67
N CYS A 238 9.66 7.12 6.54
CA CYS A 238 9.01 8.02 5.59
C CYS A 238 7.52 8.16 5.91
N LEU A 239 7.07 9.38 6.18
CA LEU A 239 5.68 9.73 6.49
C LEU A 239 4.84 10.09 5.26
N ARG A 240 5.37 9.87 4.05
CA ARG A 240 4.68 10.12 2.78
C ARG A 240 3.23 9.66 2.82
N ASN A 241 2.31 10.43 2.25
CA ASN A 241 0.88 10.13 2.29
C ASN A 241 0.56 8.72 1.72
N LYS A 242 -0.43 8.02 2.28
CA LYS A 242 -0.84 6.66 1.88
C LYS A 242 -1.23 6.55 0.41
N ASP A 243 -1.85 7.60 -0.11
CA ASP A 243 -2.28 7.65 -1.51
C ASP A 243 -1.19 8.15 -2.46
N SER A 244 0.00 8.46 -1.93
CA SER A 244 1.15 8.90 -2.72
C SER A 244 1.97 7.70 -3.17
N ASP A 245 2.22 7.68 -4.47
CA ASP A 245 3.01 6.74 -5.25
C ASP A 245 4.42 7.29 -5.55
N GLY A 246 4.79 8.36 -4.85
CA GLY A 246 6.09 8.99 -4.91
C GLY A 246 7.23 8.18 -4.28
N GLN A 247 8.46 8.65 -4.51
CA GLN A 247 9.70 8.10 -3.96
C GLN A 247 10.32 9.11 -2.99
N PRO A 248 10.79 8.66 -1.82
CA PRO A 248 10.76 7.29 -1.30
C PRO A 248 9.36 6.83 -0.89
N PRO A 249 9.09 5.52 -0.87
CA PRO A 249 7.78 4.99 -0.47
C PRO A 249 7.49 5.28 1.00
N ARG A 250 6.20 5.40 1.33
CA ARG A 250 5.73 5.44 2.72
C ARG A 250 6.23 4.22 3.49
N SER A 251 6.75 4.41 4.70
CA SER A 251 7.24 3.30 5.53
C SER A 251 6.09 2.58 6.24
N ALA A 252 6.25 1.27 6.50
CA ALA A 252 5.27 0.49 7.26
C ALA A 252 4.98 1.05 8.68
N LEU A 253 5.96 1.72 9.30
CA LEU A 253 5.80 2.38 10.60
C LEU A 253 5.17 3.77 10.53
N ALA A 254 4.87 4.30 9.34
CA ALA A 254 4.40 5.68 9.19
C ALA A 254 3.06 5.92 9.89
N SER A 255 2.13 4.96 9.84
CA SER A 255 0.87 5.06 10.59
C SER A 255 1.04 4.92 12.10
N SER A 256 2.12 4.27 12.56
CA SER A 256 2.46 4.26 13.98
C SER A 256 3.09 5.57 14.43
N MET A 257 3.66 6.39 13.54
CA MET A 257 4.14 7.74 13.86
C MET A 257 3.02 8.78 13.92
N THR A 258 1.86 8.51 13.32
CA THR A 258 0.69 9.40 13.32
C THR A 258 -0.57 8.62 13.76
N PRO A 259 -0.69 8.25 15.05
CA PRO A 259 -1.82 7.47 15.53
C PRO A 259 -3.09 8.32 15.69
N ASP A 260 -4.16 7.97 14.98
CA ASP A 260 -5.43 8.72 15.01
C ASP A 260 -6.36 8.35 16.18
N THR A 261 -6.08 7.25 16.88
CA THR A 261 -7.00 6.61 17.84
C THR A 261 -6.44 6.52 19.27
N VAL A 262 -5.26 7.09 19.51
CA VAL A 262 -4.55 6.99 20.79
C VAL A 262 -4.84 8.22 21.65
N ALA A 263 -5.46 8.01 22.82
CA ALA A 263 -5.77 9.08 23.75
C ALA A 263 -4.54 9.61 24.52
N ASP A 264 -3.64 8.71 24.93
CA ASP A 264 -2.41 9.05 25.65
C ASP A 264 -1.21 9.02 24.70
N LEU A 265 -1.00 10.16 24.01
CA LEU A 265 0.09 10.32 23.06
C LEU A 265 1.47 10.27 23.73
N THR A 266 1.61 10.74 24.97
CA THR A 266 2.89 10.75 25.68
C THR A 266 3.36 9.32 25.92
N ASN A 267 2.55 8.48 26.58
CA ASN A 267 2.93 7.09 26.82
C ASN A 267 3.07 6.30 25.52
N TYR A 268 2.30 6.64 24.49
CA TYR A 268 2.43 6.02 23.17
C TYR A 268 3.77 6.32 22.52
N TYR A 269 4.17 7.59 22.40
CA TYR A 269 5.44 7.96 21.80
C TYR A 269 6.63 7.52 22.65
N GLU A 270 6.54 7.52 23.98
CA GLU A 270 7.56 6.90 24.84
C GLU A 270 7.67 5.39 24.55
N SER A 271 6.56 4.68 24.41
CA SER A 271 6.54 3.25 24.01
C SER A 271 7.12 3.03 22.61
N PHE A 272 6.87 3.96 21.69
CA PHE A 272 7.39 3.94 20.34
C PHE A 272 8.92 4.07 20.31
N LEU A 273 9.46 5.04 21.06
CA LEU A 273 10.90 5.23 21.20
C LEU A 273 11.55 4.05 21.92
N ILE A 274 10.95 3.53 23.00
CA ILE A 274 11.42 2.31 23.69
C ILE A 274 11.53 1.16 22.69
N ALA A 275 10.48 0.93 21.89
CA ALA A 275 10.46 -0.14 20.91
C ALA A 275 11.59 -0.01 19.87
N ILE A 276 11.81 1.19 19.32
CA ILE A 276 12.92 1.44 18.39
C ILE A 276 14.26 1.16 19.07
N PHE A 277 14.50 1.73 20.25
CA PHE A 277 15.77 1.60 20.96
C PHE A 277 16.07 0.15 21.33
N GLU A 278 15.07 -0.62 21.76
CA GLU A 278 15.24 -2.05 22.02
C GLU A 278 15.57 -2.85 20.75
N VAL A 279 14.92 -2.56 19.62
CA VAL A 279 15.23 -3.26 18.35
C VAL A 279 16.65 -2.95 17.89
N VAL A 280 17.09 -1.68 18.00
CA VAL A 280 18.48 -1.31 17.73
C VAL A 280 19.42 -2.05 18.68
N THR A 281 19.16 -2.02 19.98
CA THR A 281 19.96 -2.71 21.01
C THR A 281 20.08 -4.21 20.71
N GLU A 282 18.98 -4.88 20.41
CA GLU A 282 18.95 -6.31 20.09
C GLU A 282 19.71 -6.63 18.80
N PHE A 283 19.65 -5.76 17.80
CA PHE A 283 20.38 -5.95 16.54
C PHE A 283 21.90 -5.87 16.76
N PHE A 284 22.36 -4.81 17.44
CA PHE A 284 23.79 -4.56 17.63
C PHE A 284 24.41 -5.49 18.68
N SER A 285 23.67 -5.89 19.72
CA SER A 285 24.17 -6.82 20.74
C SER A 285 24.46 -8.23 20.21
N LYS A 286 23.70 -8.71 19.21
CA LYS A 286 23.86 -10.05 18.62
C LYS A 286 25.09 -10.19 17.72
N ARG A 287 25.75 -9.09 17.36
CA ARG A 287 26.81 -9.08 16.32
C ARG A 287 28.17 -8.57 16.83
N LYS A 288 28.44 -8.75 18.12
CA LYS A 288 29.74 -8.44 18.75
C LYS A 288 30.89 -9.07 17.95
N GLY A 289 31.87 -8.25 17.54
CA GLY A 289 33.03 -8.68 16.75
C GLY A 289 32.91 -8.42 15.24
N THR A 290 31.73 -8.04 14.73
CA THR A 290 31.58 -7.62 13.33
C THR A 290 32.13 -6.20 13.14
N PRO A 291 32.94 -5.92 12.11
CA PRO A 291 33.39 -4.56 11.81
C PRO A 291 32.21 -3.60 11.59
N ASN A 292 32.26 -2.39 12.15
CA ASN A 292 31.15 -1.42 12.08
C ASN A 292 30.61 -1.19 10.68
N LYS A 293 31.49 -1.09 9.67
CA LYS A 293 31.08 -0.86 8.28
C LYS A 293 30.20 -1.98 7.74
N GLU A 294 30.52 -3.23 8.08
CA GLU A 294 29.74 -4.39 7.68
C GLU A 294 28.44 -4.47 8.48
N LEU A 295 28.52 -4.21 9.79
CA LEU A 295 27.36 -4.21 10.68
C LEU A 295 26.32 -3.16 10.27
N LEU A 296 26.76 -1.96 9.91
CA LEU A 296 25.93 -0.87 9.42
C LEU A 296 25.27 -1.20 8.08
N LYS A 297 25.98 -1.89 7.18
CA LYS A 297 25.38 -2.39 5.94
C LYS A 297 24.27 -3.42 6.22
N GLN A 298 24.51 -4.35 7.14
CA GLN A 298 23.50 -5.33 7.55
C GLN A 298 22.30 -4.66 8.24
N TRP A 299 22.54 -3.60 9.02
CA TRP A 299 21.49 -2.78 9.62
C TRP A 299 20.64 -2.11 8.54
N PHE A 300 21.27 -1.53 7.52
CA PHE A 300 20.56 -0.92 6.41
C PHE A 300 19.64 -1.92 5.70
N ASP A 301 20.12 -3.13 5.42
CA ASP A 301 19.31 -4.20 4.80
C ASP A 301 18.14 -4.68 5.69
N TYR A 302 18.29 -4.58 7.03
CA TYR A 302 17.26 -4.94 8.00
C TYR A 302 16.17 -3.87 8.15
N ASN A 303 16.57 -2.59 8.05
CA ASN A 303 15.69 -1.44 8.26
C ASN A 303 15.04 -0.94 6.97
N CYS A 304 15.74 -0.99 5.83
CA CYS A 304 15.31 -0.37 4.57
C CYS A 304 14.53 -1.34 3.67
N PRO A 305 13.38 -0.93 3.10
CA PRO A 305 12.66 -1.73 2.11
C PRO A 305 13.47 -1.93 0.83
N LYS A 306 13.48 -3.16 0.29
CA LYS A 306 14.31 -3.52 -0.87
C LYS A 306 13.63 -3.21 -2.21
N ASN A 307 12.31 -3.15 -2.26
CA ASN A 307 11.57 -3.11 -3.52
C ASN A 307 10.89 -1.76 -3.78
N LEU A 308 11.20 -0.73 -2.98
CA LEU A 308 10.59 0.60 -3.04
C LEU A 308 9.06 0.55 -3.01
N GLN A 309 8.48 -0.50 -2.40
CA GLN A 309 7.04 -0.66 -2.31
C GLN A 309 6.50 0.11 -1.09
N PRO A 310 5.39 0.86 -1.25
CA PRO A 310 4.71 1.49 -0.13
C PRO A 310 4.35 0.49 0.96
N GLU A 311 4.64 0.87 2.20
CA GLU A 311 4.35 0.10 3.42
C GLU A 311 4.91 -1.34 3.40
N GLU A 312 5.97 -1.60 2.62
CA GLU A 312 6.67 -2.87 2.63
C GLU A 312 7.15 -3.19 4.04
N VAL A 313 6.70 -4.34 4.54
CA VAL A 313 6.91 -4.74 5.91
C VAL A 313 8.30 -5.36 6.06
N THR A 314 9.22 -4.62 6.67
CA THR A 314 10.58 -5.08 7.00
C THR A 314 10.59 -5.86 8.32
N ASP A 315 11.66 -6.62 8.57
CA ASP A 315 11.82 -7.31 9.85
C ASP A 315 11.98 -6.29 11.00
N PHE A 316 12.62 -5.14 10.72
CA PHE A 316 12.64 -4.00 11.63
C PHE A 316 11.23 -3.51 11.98
N SER A 317 10.39 -3.21 10.98
CA SER A 317 9.05 -2.68 11.24
C SER A 317 8.17 -3.67 12.00
N LYS A 318 8.26 -4.97 11.69
CA LYS A 318 7.56 -6.03 12.45
C LYS A 318 7.97 -6.05 13.90
N ALA A 319 9.28 -6.01 14.17
CA ALA A 319 9.82 -6.06 15.53
C ALA A 319 9.39 -4.83 16.33
N VAL A 320 9.46 -3.65 15.73
CA VAL A 320 9.04 -2.39 16.35
C VAL A 320 7.53 -2.41 16.64
N SER A 321 6.68 -2.72 15.67
CA SER A 321 5.22 -2.79 15.87
C SER A 321 4.81 -3.77 16.98
N LYS A 322 5.48 -4.93 17.07
CA LYS A 322 5.24 -5.89 18.14
C LYS A 322 5.58 -5.32 19.52
N LYS A 323 6.72 -4.64 19.64
CA LYS A 323 7.18 -4.03 20.90
C LYS A 323 6.33 -2.82 21.30
N ILE A 324 5.90 -1.98 20.36
CA ILE A 324 4.96 -0.87 20.62
C ILE A 324 3.70 -1.39 21.29
N ASN A 325 3.06 -2.40 20.68
CA ASN A 325 1.82 -2.97 21.21
C ASN A 325 2.00 -3.59 22.60
N HIS A 326 3.16 -4.21 22.84
CA HIS A 326 3.49 -4.77 24.16
C HIS A 326 3.66 -3.68 25.22
N HIS A 327 4.52 -2.70 24.97
CA HIS A 327 4.83 -1.63 25.92
C HIS A 327 3.61 -0.75 26.18
N TYR A 328 2.96 -0.26 25.12
CA TYR A 328 1.79 0.61 25.25
C TYR A 328 0.64 -0.09 25.98
N GLY A 329 0.35 -1.36 25.63
CA GLY A 329 -0.67 -2.15 26.32
C GLY A 329 -0.32 -2.47 27.79
N SER A 330 0.97 -2.57 28.13
CA SER A 330 1.44 -2.76 29.51
C SER A 330 1.23 -1.50 30.36
N PHE A 331 1.58 -0.32 29.83
CA PHE A 331 1.41 0.96 30.54
C PHE A 331 -0.06 1.33 30.72
N GLN A 332 -0.93 0.99 29.77
CA GLN A 332 -2.38 1.14 29.93
C GLN A 332 -2.94 0.32 31.10
N LYS A 333 -2.38 -0.88 31.36
CA LYS A 333 -2.85 -1.78 32.42
C LYS A 333 -2.32 -1.40 33.80
N ASN A 334 -1.19 -0.70 33.88
CA ASN A 334 -0.58 -0.31 35.13
C ASN A 334 -0.10 1.15 35.07
N PRO A 335 -0.96 2.13 35.43
CA PRO A 335 -0.66 3.56 35.37
C PRO A 335 0.53 4.00 36.23
N ASN A 336 0.95 3.18 37.19
CA ASN A 336 2.10 3.45 38.05
C ASN A 336 3.44 3.16 37.35
N ASN A 337 3.44 2.39 36.25
CA ASN A 337 4.62 2.19 35.43
C ASN A 337 4.81 3.41 34.51
N LYS A 338 5.76 4.27 34.87
CA LYS A 338 6.12 5.42 34.04
C LYS A 338 6.99 4.95 32.87
N ALA A 339 6.49 5.08 31.64
CA ALA A 339 7.22 4.74 30.43
C ALA A 339 8.57 5.51 30.35
N SER A 340 8.63 6.74 30.82
CA SER A 340 9.86 7.53 30.98
C SER A 340 11.04 6.82 31.68
N ILE A 341 10.81 5.96 32.69
CA ILE A 341 11.90 5.23 33.36
C ILE A 341 12.47 4.17 32.41
N LEU A 342 11.59 3.42 31.73
CA LEU A 342 11.99 2.41 30.78
C LEU A 342 12.66 3.04 29.55
N LEU A 343 12.18 4.20 29.10
CA LEU A 343 12.78 4.97 28.01
C LEU A 343 14.22 5.35 28.31
N LYS A 344 14.51 5.86 29.51
CA LYS A 344 15.89 6.18 29.93
C LYS A 344 16.80 4.96 29.89
N LYS A 345 16.31 3.82 30.36
CA LYS A 345 17.05 2.55 30.31
C LYS A 345 17.29 2.11 28.86
N ALA A 346 16.25 2.07 28.04
CA ALA A 346 16.34 1.65 26.65
C ALA A 346 17.30 2.54 25.84
N ALA A 347 17.30 3.86 26.08
CA ALA A 347 18.23 4.80 25.47
C ALA A 347 19.68 4.54 25.90
N ALA A 348 19.92 4.27 27.19
CA ALA A 348 21.26 3.94 27.70
C ALA A 348 21.76 2.60 27.13
N ASP A 349 20.93 1.56 27.12
CA ASP A 349 21.26 0.25 26.56
C ASP A 349 21.60 0.38 25.06
N MET A 350 20.79 1.13 24.30
CA MET A 350 21.03 1.42 22.89
C MET A 350 22.35 2.17 22.68
N PHE A 351 22.63 3.20 23.49
CA PHE A 351 23.88 3.94 23.41
C PHE A 351 25.08 3.02 23.63
N THR A 352 25.07 2.20 24.69
CA THR A 352 26.13 1.23 24.98
C THR A 352 26.35 0.22 23.85
N GLN A 353 25.28 -0.30 23.24
CA GLN A 353 25.43 -1.25 22.13
C GLN A 353 25.90 -0.60 20.82
N THR A 354 25.78 0.73 20.69
CA THR A 354 26.14 1.48 19.47
C THR A 354 27.38 2.37 19.62
N GLU A 355 27.99 2.41 20.81
CA GLU A 355 29.17 3.24 21.15
C GLU A 355 30.36 3.00 20.22
N GLY A 356 30.50 1.79 19.68
CA GLY A 356 31.54 1.45 18.71
C GLY A 356 31.46 2.25 17.41
N ILE A 357 30.30 2.79 17.03
CA ILE A 357 30.09 3.53 15.76
C ILE A 357 30.79 4.89 15.80
N HIS A 358 30.51 5.67 16.84
CA HIS A 358 31.06 7.01 17.09
C HIS A 358 30.78 7.34 18.58
N PRO A 359 31.59 8.17 19.26
CA PRO A 359 31.37 8.48 20.68
C PRO A 359 30.14 9.36 20.97
N SER A 360 29.75 10.23 20.04
CA SER A 360 28.71 11.26 20.27
C SER A 360 27.57 11.27 19.26
N PHE A 361 27.56 10.36 18.29
CA PHE A 361 26.60 10.38 17.18
C PHE A 361 26.43 8.98 16.61
N ASN A 362 25.66 8.16 17.32
CA ASN A 362 25.64 6.71 17.14
C ASN A 362 24.38 6.28 16.38
N VAL A 363 23.26 6.93 16.67
CA VAL A 363 21.94 6.65 16.10
C VAL A 363 21.32 7.96 15.60
N LEU A 364 20.80 7.92 14.37
CA LEU A 364 20.04 9.00 13.74
C LEU A 364 18.62 8.51 13.44
N LEU A 365 17.63 9.08 14.12
CA LEU A 365 16.23 8.90 13.76
C LEU A 365 15.87 9.90 12.64
N ALA A 366 15.73 9.40 11.43
CA ALA A 366 15.41 10.19 10.24
C ALA A 366 13.92 10.06 9.90
N ILE A 367 13.19 11.16 10.10
CA ILE A 367 11.76 11.27 9.77
C ILE A 367 11.66 12.07 8.47
N ASP A 368 11.12 11.45 7.42
CA ASP A 368 11.04 12.03 6.07
C ASP A 368 9.59 12.34 5.71
N GLU A 369 9.23 13.63 5.75
CA GLU A 369 7.92 14.16 5.34
C GLU A 369 7.91 14.41 3.82
N ALA A 370 8.25 13.38 3.04
CA ALA A 370 8.23 13.50 1.59
C ALA A 370 6.78 13.72 1.12
N GLN A 371 6.49 14.93 0.63
CA GLN A 371 5.14 15.37 0.23
C GLN A 371 4.70 14.74 -1.10
#